data_AF-A0A7J2QWV6-F1
#
_entry.id   AF-A0A7J2QWV6-F1
#
_cell.length_a   1.000
_cell.length_b   1.000
_cell.length_c   1.000
_cell.angle_alpha   90.00
_cell.angle_beta   90.00
_cell.angle_gamma   90.00
#
_symmetry.space_group_name_H-M   'P 1'
#
loop_
_entity.id
_entity.type
_entity.pdbx_description
1 polymer ?
#
loop_
_entity_poly.entity_id
_entity_poly.type
_entity_poly.pdbx_seq_one_letter_code
_entity_poly.pdbx_strand_id
1 'polypeptide(L)'
;MVETNTKDYWDDLSEKGEVDSEISSQVKILKEKYFQQDSHAIFSNLTDNYSFSDDFSAHLNQDLKDIFSNFSNLTEKEIKEKSKKISEDIQSHLVTIHIKKIACKITFDAYSLLKLAKGLDMIIDEVFFRITSKEIFIEFMDPSRICLTRISLSHPSYKYYQNLEFVLNIQDFKGMLKCEAQDKSNATFQMGEKSLFLTINSEKFGTPIRRTLNYLDEDTLEVPLENLVKIEYPHSFSIEKYKFAYTMKNLGIYDDIVDITANEHSVIFSEEGTN
;
A
#
# COMPACT_ATOMS: atom_id res chain seq x y z
N MET A 1 8.28 30.47 -31.55
CA MET A 1 7.29 29.41 -31.86
C MET A 1 8.09 28.25 -32.40
N VAL A 2 8.25 27.18 -31.63
CA VAL A 2 9.00 25.98 -32.06
C VAL A 2 8.05 25.17 -32.93
N GLU A 3 8.48 24.80 -34.13
CA GLU A 3 7.72 23.98 -35.08
C GLU A 3 7.55 22.56 -34.53
N THR A 4 6.52 22.32 -33.72
CA THR A 4 6.26 21.04 -33.04
C THR A 4 5.39 20.07 -33.86
N ASN A 5 5.53 20.01 -35.18
CA ASN A 5 4.59 19.26 -36.03
C ASN A 5 5.23 18.49 -37.20
N THR A 6 6.49 18.05 -37.06
CA THR A 6 7.08 17.08 -37.97
C THR A 6 6.95 15.67 -37.40
N LYS A 7 6.69 14.68 -38.26
CA LYS A 7 6.60 13.27 -37.89
C LYS A 7 7.87 12.80 -37.15
N ASP A 8 9.03 13.26 -37.62
CA ASP A 8 10.34 12.97 -37.04
C ASP A 8 10.46 13.41 -35.57
N TYR A 9 9.82 14.52 -35.16
CA TYR A 9 9.83 14.98 -33.77
C TYR A 9 9.05 14.01 -32.84
N TRP A 10 7.94 13.45 -33.33
CA TRP A 10 7.14 12.50 -32.57
C TRP A 10 7.79 11.11 -32.52
N ASP A 11 8.44 10.70 -33.61
CA ASP A 11 9.21 9.45 -33.68
C ASP A 11 10.43 9.51 -32.74
N ASP A 12 11.19 10.61 -32.72
CA ASP A 12 12.29 10.86 -31.77
C ASP A 12 11.83 10.85 -30.30
N LEU A 13 10.66 11.42 -30.01
CA LEU A 13 10.08 11.39 -28.65
C LEU A 13 9.65 9.98 -28.25
N SER A 14 9.11 9.21 -29.18
CA SER A 14 8.71 7.82 -28.96
C SER A 14 9.93 6.95 -28.64
N GLU A 15 10.99 7.04 -29.44
CA GLU A 15 12.24 6.30 -29.22
C GLU A 15 12.89 6.66 -27.87
N LYS A 16 12.90 7.95 -27.49
CA LYS A 16 13.37 8.37 -26.15
C LYS A 16 12.51 7.80 -25.02
N GLY A 17 11.19 7.70 -25.23
CA GLY A 17 10.27 7.08 -24.29
C GLY A 17 10.56 5.59 -24.08
N GLU A 18 10.86 4.86 -25.15
CA GLU A 18 11.23 3.45 -25.09
C GLU A 18 12.56 3.22 -24.35
N VAL A 19 13.58 4.03 -24.65
CA VAL A 19 14.88 4.00 -23.96
C VAL A 19 14.70 4.27 -22.46
N ASP A 20 13.90 5.27 -22.09
CA ASP A 20 13.66 5.61 -20.69
C ASP A 20 12.86 4.51 -19.95
N SER A 21 11.95 3.83 -20.65
CA SER A 21 11.24 2.67 -20.12
C SER A 21 12.18 1.50 -19.87
N GLU A 22 13.09 1.19 -20.81
CA GLU A 22 14.06 0.11 -20.67
C GLU A 22 15.05 0.39 -19.55
N ILE A 23 15.60 1.60 -19.47
CA ILE A 23 16.46 2.03 -18.35
C ILE A 23 15.72 1.85 -17.02
N SER A 24 14.46 2.27 -16.95
CA SER A 24 13.66 2.13 -15.72
C SER A 24 13.47 0.66 -15.31
N SER A 25 13.31 -0.24 -16.28
CA SER A 25 13.24 -1.69 -16.05
C SER A 25 14.55 -2.24 -15.48
N GLN A 26 15.69 -1.89 -16.10
CA GLN A 26 17.02 -2.29 -15.63
C GLN A 26 17.33 -1.76 -14.22
N VAL A 27 16.97 -0.50 -13.95
CA VAL A 27 17.13 0.10 -12.61
C VAL A 27 16.27 -0.60 -11.57
N LYS A 28 15.08 -1.10 -11.93
CA LYS A 28 14.25 -1.89 -11.02
C LYS A 28 14.94 -3.21 -10.64
N ILE A 29 15.50 -3.92 -11.62
CA ILE A 29 16.28 -5.15 -11.40
C ILE A 29 17.50 -4.85 -10.49
N LEU A 30 18.16 -3.71 -10.72
CA LEU A 30 19.30 -3.29 -9.92
C LEU A 30 18.93 -3.03 -8.45
N LYS A 31 17.78 -2.39 -8.20
CA LYS A 31 17.27 -2.17 -6.84
C LYS A 31 16.97 -3.49 -6.13
N GLU A 32 16.37 -4.45 -6.84
CA GLU A 32 16.11 -5.80 -6.30
C GLU A 32 17.42 -6.56 -5.99
N LYS A 33 18.46 -6.41 -6.82
CA LYS A 33 19.81 -6.95 -6.57
C LYS A 33 20.42 -6.39 -5.28
N TYR A 34 20.37 -5.07 -5.10
CA TYR A 34 20.98 -4.43 -3.92
C TYR A 34 20.17 -4.59 -2.64
N PHE A 35 18.85 -4.75 -2.74
CA PHE A 35 17.99 -5.06 -1.61
C PHE A 35 18.46 -6.31 -0.83
N GLN A 36 19.04 -7.30 -1.52
CA GLN A 36 19.51 -8.54 -0.90
C GLN A 36 20.87 -8.40 -0.21
N GLN A 37 21.52 -7.24 -0.27
CA GLN A 37 22.84 -7.03 0.34
C GLN A 37 22.75 -6.55 1.78
N ASP A 38 23.81 -6.82 2.54
CA ASP A 38 23.94 -6.34 3.92
C ASP A 38 24.12 -4.81 3.96
N SER A 39 23.49 -4.15 4.94
CA SER A 39 23.52 -2.70 5.06
C SER A 39 24.93 -2.14 5.32
N HIS A 40 25.80 -2.91 5.98
CA HIS A 40 27.19 -2.54 6.22
C HIS A 40 28.07 -2.65 4.97
N ALA A 41 27.68 -3.46 3.99
CA ALA A 41 28.34 -3.49 2.69
C ALA A 41 27.97 -2.27 1.83
N ILE A 42 26.73 -1.79 1.98
CA ILE A 42 26.18 -0.68 1.19
C ILE A 42 26.62 0.68 1.74
N PHE A 43 26.55 0.90 3.05
CA PHE A 43 26.72 2.23 3.66
C PHE A 43 28.01 2.35 4.47
N SER A 44 28.73 3.47 4.28
CA SER A 44 29.94 3.80 5.04
C SER A 44 29.64 4.36 6.44
N ASN A 45 28.48 5.00 6.62
CA ASN A 45 28.04 5.54 7.92
C ASN A 45 26.51 5.44 8.05
N LEU A 46 26.05 4.95 9.21
CA LEU A 46 24.63 4.75 9.54
C LEU A 46 24.03 5.89 10.39
N THR A 47 24.77 6.96 10.71
CA THR A 47 24.26 7.97 11.66
C THR A 47 23.66 9.22 11.01
N ASP A 48 24.29 9.83 10.00
CA ASP A 48 23.90 11.23 9.64
C ASP A 48 23.67 11.53 8.16
N ASN A 49 24.33 10.83 7.21
CA ASN A 49 24.19 11.15 5.76
C ASN A 49 23.99 9.93 4.86
N TYR A 50 23.93 8.72 5.42
CA TYR A 50 23.74 7.45 4.71
C TYR A 50 24.47 7.38 3.36
N SER A 51 25.73 7.79 3.34
CA SER A 51 26.56 7.72 2.14
C SER A 51 26.90 6.27 1.83
N PHE A 52 26.95 5.95 0.54
CA PHE A 52 27.46 4.66 0.11
C PHE A 52 28.92 4.46 0.56
N SER A 53 29.32 3.20 0.74
CA SER A 53 30.72 2.83 0.85
C SER A 53 31.42 3.12 -0.49
N ASP A 54 32.75 3.31 -0.45
CA ASP A 54 33.53 3.53 -1.67
C ASP A 54 33.43 2.32 -2.61
N ASP A 55 33.48 1.11 -2.04
CA ASP A 55 33.32 -0.15 -2.77
C ASP A 55 31.95 -0.26 -3.43
N PHE A 56 30.86 0.05 -2.70
CA PHE A 56 29.51 0.03 -3.26
C PHE A 56 29.35 1.10 -4.34
N SER A 57 29.90 2.30 -4.12
CA SER A 57 29.87 3.39 -5.10
C SER A 57 30.58 3.00 -6.40
N ALA A 58 31.72 2.31 -6.31
CA ALA A 58 32.45 1.80 -7.47
C ALA A 58 31.62 0.76 -8.23
N HIS A 59 31.01 -0.21 -7.53
CA HIS A 59 30.15 -1.21 -8.13
C HIS A 59 28.90 -0.60 -8.79
N LEU A 60 28.21 0.32 -8.11
CA LEU A 60 27.05 1.02 -8.67
C LEU A 60 27.42 1.79 -9.94
N ASN A 61 28.55 2.51 -9.94
CA ASN A 61 29.02 3.22 -11.12
C ASN A 61 29.34 2.27 -12.29
N GLN A 62 29.83 1.06 -12.01
CA GLN A 62 30.06 0.05 -13.06
C GLN A 62 28.74 -0.51 -13.59
N ASP A 63 27.83 -0.92 -12.72
CA ASP A 63 26.51 -1.42 -13.11
C ASP A 63 25.74 -0.37 -13.95
N LEU A 64 25.83 0.92 -13.58
CA LEU A 64 25.25 2.01 -14.38
C LEU A 64 25.91 2.15 -15.75
N LYS A 65 27.25 2.08 -15.83
CA LYS A 65 27.96 2.11 -17.12
C LYS A 65 27.51 0.96 -18.01
N ASP A 66 27.34 -0.24 -17.45
CA ASP A 66 26.91 -1.42 -18.21
C ASP A 66 25.48 -1.23 -18.73
N ILE A 67 24.56 -0.68 -17.93
CA ILE A 67 23.20 -0.30 -18.38
C ILE A 67 23.28 0.69 -19.55
N PHE A 68 24.05 1.77 -19.40
CA PHE A 68 24.13 2.81 -20.43
C PHE A 68 24.90 2.37 -21.68
N SER A 69 25.78 1.37 -21.58
CA SER A 69 26.56 0.88 -22.73
C SER A 69 25.69 0.30 -23.85
N ASN A 70 24.47 -0.12 -23.53
CA ASN A 70 23.49 -0.64 -24.49
C ASN A 70 22.75 0.45 -25.28
N PHE A 71 22.96 1.74 -24.96
CA PHE A 71 22.23 2.86 -25.55
C PHE A 71 23.18 3.83 -26.25
N SER A 72 23.40 3.62 -27.54
CA SER A 72 24.31 4.45 -28.37
C SER A 72 23.76 5.84 -28.70
N ASN A 73 22.48 6.08 -28.45
CA ASN A 73 21.75 7.32 -28.73
C ASN A 73 21.80 8.34 -27.59
N LEU A 74 22.42 8.02 -26.45
CA LEU A 74 22.57 8.94 -25.32
C LEU A 74 23.91 9.67 -25.36
N THR A 75 23.88 10.98 -25.13
CA THR A 75 25.11 11.77 -24.99
C THR A 75 25.78 11.55 -23.63
N GLU A 76 27.09 11.77 -23.53
CA GLU A 76 27.82 11.66 -22.25
C GLU A 76 27.22 12.54 -21.15
N LYS A 77 26.70 13.71 -21.51
CA LYS A 77 26.06 14.63 -20.59
C LYS A 77 24.74 14.05 -20.05
N GLU A 78 23.91 13.50 -20.93
CA GLU A 78 22.65 12.83 -20.53
C GLU A 78 22.93 11.61 -19.64
N ILE A 79 23.92 10.80 -20.00
CA ILE A 79 24.34 9.64 -19.19
C ILE A 79 24.75 10.10 -17.79
N LYS A 80 25.57 11.16 -17.68
CA LYS A 80 26.01 11.69 -16.39
C LYS A 80 24.85 12.22 -15.54
N GLU A 81 23.92 12.95 -16.14
CA GLU A 81 22.74 13.47 -15.45
C GLU A 81 21.77 12.37 -15.01
N LYS A 82 21.49 11.39 -15.89
CA LYS A 82 20.65 10.23 -15.58
C LYS A 82 21.29 9.34 -14.52
N SER A 83 22.59 9.04 -14.64
CA SER A 83 23.35 8.27 -13.64
C SER A 83 23.24 8.90 -12.25
N LYS A 84 23.42 10.22 -12.15
CA LYS A 84 23.28 10.94 -10.88
C LYS A 84 21.88 10.77 -10.28
N LYS A 85 20.83 11.00 -11.08
CA LYS A 85 19.43 10.86 -10.62
C LYS A 85 19.11 9.43 -10.19
N ILE A 86 19.58 8.45 -10.94
CA ILE A 86 19.39 7.03 -10.63
C ILE A 86 20.11 6.66 -9.34
N SER A 87 21.36 7.11 -9.14
CA SER A 87 22.10 6.88 -7.90
C SER A 87 21.40 7.49 -6.68
N GLU A 88 20.89 8.72 -6.80
CA GLU A 88 20.12 9.38 -5.74
C GLU A 88 18.83 8.61 -5.41
N ASP A 89 18.13 8.10 -6.43
CA ASP A 89 16.92 7.30 -6.28
C ASP A 89 17.20 5.91 -5.65
N ILE A 90 18.29 5.25 -6.04
CA ILE A 90 18.76 4.01 -5.42
C ILE A 90 19.14 4.25 -3.96
N GLN A 91 19.87 5.33 -3.66
CA GLN A 91 20.25 5.67 -2.29
C GLN A 91 19.00 5.89 -1.42
N SER A 92 18.05 6.68 -1.91
CA SER A 92 16.77 6.93 -1.23
C SER A 92 15.99 5.63 -0.97
N HIS A 93 15.98 4.72 -1.93
CA HIS A 93 15.36 3.41 -1.81
C HIS A 93 16.05 2.54 -0.75
N LEU A 94 17.37 2.37 -0.83
CA LEU A 94 18.14 1.55 0.10
C LEU A 94 18.11 2.10 1.53
N VAL A 95 18.11 3.43 1.69
CA VAL A 95 17.91 4.07 3.01
C VAL A 95 16.52 3.75 3.56
N THR A 96 15.49 3.82 2.72
CA THR A 96 14.11 3.50 3.13
C THR A 96 14.00 2.06 3.63
N ILE A 97 14.73 1.14 3.03
CA ILE A 97 14.67 -0.28 3.39
C ILE A 97 15.64 -0.61 4.53
N HIS A 98 16.94 -0.44 4.36
CA HIS A 98 17.92 -0.96 5.30
C HIS A 98 18.03 -0.13 6.58
N ILE A 99 17.82 1.17 6.48
CA ILE A 99 17.96 2.08 7.62
C ILE A 99 16.60 2.29 8.28
N LYS A 100 15.61 2.75 7.51
CA LYS A 100 14.27 3.04 8.04
C LYS A 100 13.42 1.79 8.22
N LYS A 101 13.84 0.64 7.68
CA LYS A 101 13.14 -0.64 7.78
C LYS A 101 11.68 -0.56 7.37
N ILE A 102 11.39 0.20 6.31
CA ILE A 102 10.04 0.37 5.78
C ILE A 102 9.66 -0.86 4.95
N ALA A 103 8.63 -1.57 5.38
CA ALA A 103 8.06 -2.73 4.72
C ALA A 103 7.17 -2.39 3.54
N CYS A 104 6.41 -1.30 3.66
CA CYS A 104 5.46 -0.87 2.65
C CYS A 104 5.28 0.64 2.67
N LYS A 105 5.01 1.22 1.50
CA LYS A 105 4.45 2.56 1.34
C LYS A 105 3.18 2.52 0.50
N ILE A 106 2.12 3.20 0.96
CA ILE A 106 0.88 3.34 0.21
C ILE A 106 0.23 4.71 0.51
N THR A 107 -0.52 5.24 -0.44
CA THR A 107 -1.24 6.52 -0.30
C THR A 107 -2.72 6.33 -0.61
N PHE A 108 -3.58 6.84 0.27
CA PHE A 108 -5.05 6.80 0.14
C PHE A 108 -5.67 8.19 0.34
N ASP A 109 -6.95 8.33 0.00
CA ASP A 109 -7.78 9.40 0.53
C ASP A 109 -7.90 9.27 2.06
N ALA A 110 -7.48 10.31 2.78
CA ALA A 110 -7.38 10.29 4.23
C ALA A 110 -8.75 10.12 4.91
N TYR A 111 -9.79 10.74 4.35
CA TYR A 111 -11.12 10.73 4.97
C TYR A 111 -11.81 9.37 4.80
N SER A 112 -11.64 8.71 3.66
CA SER A 112 -12.13 7.35 3.41
C SER A 112 -11.49 6.35 4.36
N LEU A 113 -10.19 6.48 4.62
CA LEU A 113 -9.49 5.64 5.58
C LEU A 113 -9.92 5.92 7.03
N LEU A 114 -10.17 7.17 7.39
CA LEU A 114 -10.77 7.53 8.68
C LEU A 114 -12.17 6.90 8.85
N LYS A 115 -12.99 6.87 7.80
CA LYS A 115 -14.30 6.18 7.85
C LYS A 115 -14.15 4.68 8.08
N LEU A 116 -13.17 4.05 7.43
CA LEU A 116 -12.86 2.64 7.66
C LEU A 116 -12.48 2.40 9.13
N ALA A 117 -11.52 3.19 9.66
CA ALA A 117 -11.09 3.07 11.05
C ALA A 117 -12.24 3.29 12.05
N LYS A 118 -13.15 4.24 11.78
CA LYS A 118 -14.37 4.44 12.58
C LYS A 118 -15.31 3.24 12.54
N GLY A 119 -15.43 2.57 11.40
CA GLY A 119 -16.26 1.37 11.28
C GLY A 119 -15.68 0.19 12.05
N LEU A 120 -14.35 0.00 11.98
CA LEU A 120 -13.63 -1.04 12.71
C LEU A 120 -13.70 -0.82 14.23
N ASP A 121 -13.57 0.43 14.68
CA ASP A 121 -13.64 0.85 16.09
C ASP A 121 -14.99 0.55 16.76
N MET A 122 -16.04 0.26 15.98
CA MET A 122 -17.33 -0.19 16.51
C MET A 122 -17.39 -1.71 16.77
N ILE A 123 -16.39 -2.46 16.32
CA ILE A 123 -16.42 -3.93 16.27
C ILE A 123 -15.28 -4.56 17.07
N ILE A 124 -14.07 -4.01 16.97
CA ILE A 124 -12.85 -4.54 17.56
C ILE A 124 -12.03 -3.43 18.21
N ASP A 125 -11.23 -3.77 19.23
CA ASP A 125 -10.31 -2.84 19.88
C ASP A 125 -8.91 -2.83 19.25
N GLU A 126 -8.53 -3.96 18.65
CA GLU A 126 -7.22 -4.22 18.06
C GLU A 126 -7.40 -4.71 16.62
N VAL A 127 -6.47 -4.32 15.76
CA VAL A 127 -6.53 -4.66 14.34
C VAL A 127 -5.19 -5.20 13.86
N PHE A 128 -5.23 -6.41 13.29
CA PHE A 128 -4.07 -7.05 12.70
C PHE A 128 -3.93 -6.65 11.24
N PHE A 129 -2.70 -6.25 10.88
CA PHE A 129 -2.30 -5.91 9.53
C PHE A 129 -1.27 -6.92 9.01
N ARG A 130 -1.47 -7.39 7.79
CA ARG A 130 -0.53 -8.25 7.08
C ARG A 130 -0.17 -7.66 5.72
N ILE A 131 1.08 -7.27 5.57
CA ILE A 131 1.63 -6.71 4.33
C ILE A 131 2.13 -7.83 3.45
N THR A 132 1.68 -7.86 2.20
CA THR A 132 2.10 -8.84 1.18
C THR A 132 2.66 -8.14 -0.06
N SER A 133 3.21 -8.89 -1.02
CA SER A 133 3.73 -8.29 -2.26
C SER A 133 2.68 -7.57 -3.12
N LYS A 134 1.38 -7.80 -2.88
CA LYS A 134 0.29 -7.27 -3.70
C LYS A 134 -0.56 -6.22 -2.98
N GLU A 135 -0.84 -6.46 -1.70
CA GLU A 135 -1.85 -5.71 -0.95
C GLU A 135 -1.62 -5.84 0.56
N ILE A 136 -2.37 -5.05 1.31
CA ILE A 136 -2.40 -5.10 2.77
C ILE A 136 -3.72 -5.76 3.17
N PHE A 137 -3.64 -6.79 4.00
CA PHE A 137 -4.81 -7.37 4.63
C PHE A 137 -5.01 -6.78 6.01
N ILE A 138 -6.25 -6.44 6.31
CA ILE A 138 -6.77 -6.27 7.67
C ILE A 138 -7.64 -7.49 7.95
N GLU A 139 -7.27 -8.26 8.96
CA GLU A 139 -7.94 -9.51 9.29
C GLU A 139 -8.30 -9.50 10.77
N PHE A 140 -9.54 -9.83 11.08
CA PHE A 140 -9.98 -9.91 12.47
C PHE A 140 -11.18 -10.84 12.61
N MET A 141 -11.39 -11.26 13.84
CA MET A 141 -12.58 -11.96 14.28
C MET A 141 -13.29 -11.04 15.28
N ASP A 142 -14.61 -10.95 15.18
CA ASP A 142 -15.38 -10.16 16.14
C ASP A 142 -15.30 -10.80 17.56
N PRO A 143 -15.61 -10.04 18.63
CA PRO A 143 -15.52 -10.54 20.00
C PRO A 143 -16.36 -11.80 20.27
N SER A 144 -17.48 -12.00 19.56
CA SER A 144 -18.31 -13.21 19.71
C SER A 144 -17.69 -14.45 19.06
N ARG A 145 -16.66 -14.28 18.23
CA ARG A 145 -15.96 -15.33 17.48
C ARG A 145 -16.81 -16.04 16.43
N ILE A 146 -17.77 -15.32 15.85
CA ILE A 146 -18.70 -15.84 14.84
C ILE A 146 -18.36 -15.25 13.47
N CYS A 147 -18.06 -13.95 13.42
CA CYS A 147 -17.79 -13.21 12.21
C CYS A 147 -16.29 -13.06 11.97
N LEU A 148 -15.82 -13.69 10.90
CA LEU A 148 -14.46 -13.54 10.39
C LEU A 148 -14.47 -12.52 9.26
N THR A 149 -13.63 -11.49 9.37
CA THR A 149 -13.56 -10.40 8.39
C THR A 149 -12.16 -10.30 7.82
N ARG A 150 -12.09 -10.19 6.48
CA ARG A 150 -10.90 -9.79 5.73
C ARG A 150 -11.21 -8.56 4.91
N ILE A 151 -10.41 -7.52 5.07
CA ILE A 151 -10.43 -6.35 4.19
C ILE A 151 -9.09 -6.34 3.45
N SER A 152 -9.15 -6.36 2.12
CA SER A 152 -7.98 -6.09 1.29
C SER A 152 -7.91 -4.59 0.99
N LEU A 153 -6.72 -4.02 1.20
CA LEU A 153 -6.37 -2.69 0.75
C LEU A 153 -5.33 -2.79 -0.36
N SER A 154 -5.76 -2.47 -1.58
CA SER A 154 -4.89 -2.33 -2.75
C SER A 154 -5.06 -0.95 -3.37
N HIS A 155 -3.96 -0.39 -3.88
CA HIS A 155 -3.96 0.91 -4.55
C HIS A 155 -2.80 1.01 -5.53
N PRO A 156 -2.92 1.73 -6.67
CA PRO A 156 -1.81 1.90 -7.61
C PRO A 156 -0.54 2.53 -7.02
N SER A 157 -0.66 3.24 -5.89
CA SER A 157 0.49 3.83 -5.18
C SER A 157 1.24 2.84 -4.27
N TYR A 158 0.78 1.59 -4.20
CA TYR A 158 1.37 0.55 -3.37
C TYR A 158 2.80 0.25 -3.78
N LYS A 159 3.72 0.36 -2.82
CA LYS A 159 5.13 -0.01 -2.96
C LYS A 159 5.47 -0.99 -1.85
N TYR A 160 5.68 -2.23 -2.24
CA TYR A 160 6.11 -3.30 -1.36
C TYR A 160 7.63 -3.40 -1.32
N TYR A 161 8.17 -3.65 -0.13
CA TYR A 161 9.60 -3.88 0.09
C TYR A 161 9.84 -5.21 0.81
N GLN A 162 9.06 -5.52 1.84
CA GLN A 162 9.18 -6.77 2.60
C GLN A 162 7.86 -7.10 3.31
N ASN A 163 7.69 -8.37 3.68
CA ASN A 163 6.57 -8.81 4.51
C ASN A 163 6.70 -8.17 5.89
N LEU A 164 5.56 -7.83 6.47
CA LEU A 164 5.48 -7.33 7.83
C LEU A 164 4.07 -7.58 8.34
N GLU A 165 4.01 -8.06 9.57
CA GLU A 165 2.79 -8.30 10.32
C GLU A 165 2.86 -7.50 11.61
N PHE A 166 1.77 -6.83 11.96
CA PHE A 166 1.72 -6.00 13.16
C PHE A 166 0.29 -5.76 13.61
N VAL A 167 0.14 -5.43 14.89
CA VAL A 167 -1.15 -5.08 15.50
C VAL A 167 -1.14 -3.62 15.90
N LEU A 168 -2.28 -2.95 15.71
CA LEU A 168 -2.53 -1.60 16.18
C LEU A 168 -3.75 -1.56 17.09
N ASN A 169 -3.70 -0.71 18.12
CA ASN A 169 -4.91 -0.27 18.80
C ASN A 169 -5.76 0.59 17.84
N ILE A 170 -7.05 0.26 17.69
CA ILE A 170 -7.92 0.91 16.72
C ILE A 170 -8.21 2.38 17.07
N GLN A 171 -8.29 2.71 18.37
CA GLN A 171 -8.58 4.06 18.83
C GLN A 171 -7.41 4.99 18.50
N ASP A 172 -6.18 4.52 18.71
CA ASP A 172 -4.97 5.24 18.34
C ASP A 172 -4.84 5.36 16.82
N PHE A 173 -5.12 4.30 16.07
CA PHE A 173 -5.12 4.33 14.61
C PHE A 173 -6.15 5.35 14.05
N LYS A 174 -7.36 5.34 14.59
CA LYS A 174 -8.42 6.31 14.29
C LYS A 174 -7.99 7.74 14.66
N GLY A 175 -7.36 7.92 15.82
CA GLY A 175 -6.83 9.20 16.28
C GLY A 175 -5.73 9.73 15.34
N MET A 176 -4.83 8.85 14.91
CA MET A 176 -3.77 9.15 13.95
C MET A 176 -4.35 9.60 12.60
N LEU A 177 -5.52 9.11 12.21
CA LEU A 177 -6.19 9.45 10.96
C LEU A 177 -7.04 10.72 11.01
N LYS A 178 -7.04 11.46 12.13
CA LYS A 178 -7.86 12.67 12.29
C LYS A 178 -7.60 13.68 11.15
N CYS A 179 -8.64 13.91 10.36
CA CYS A 179 -8.71 14.84 9.24
C CYS A 179 -10.17 15.27 9.02
N GLU A 180 -10.36 16.30 8.20
CA GLU A 180 -11.67 16.84 7.84
C GLU A 180 -12.08 16.40 6.42
N ALA A 181 -13.37 16.14 6.21
CA ALA A 181 -13.89 15.68 4.92
C ALA A 181 -13.65 16.69 3.77
N GLN A 182 -13.83 17.97 4.09
CA GLN A 182 -13.71 19.09 3.15
C GLN A 182 -12.28 19.38 2.71
N ASP A 183 -11.27 18.85 3.41
CA ASP A 183 -9.86 19.17 3.17
C ASP A 183 -9.24 18.39 2.02
N LYS A 184 -9.97 17.40 1.45
CA LYS A 184 -9.53 16.51 0.36
C LYS A 184 -8.08 16.06 0.53
N SER A 185 -7.78 15.51 1.70
CA SER A 185 -6.40 15.23 2.08
C SER A 185 -5.99 13.83 1.64
N ASN A 186 -4.74 13.68 1.21
CA ASN A 186 -4.13 12.38 0.96
C ASN A 186 -3.30 11.94 2.17
N ALA A 187 -3.45 10.69 2.57
CA ALA A 187 -2.72 10.04 3.66
C ALA A 187 -1.69 9.07 3.08
N THR A 188 -0.41 9.34 3.27
CA THR A 188 0.69 8.43 2.91
C THR A 188 1.16 7.67 4.14
N PHE A 189 1.04 6.36 4.07
CA PHE A 189 1.48 5.41 5.08
C PHE A 189 2.86 4.89 4.71
N GLN A 190 3.76 4.83 5.68
CA GLN A 190 4.99 4.06 5.60
C GLN A 190 5.05 3.15 6.82
N MET A 191 4.93 1.84 6.61
CA MET A 191 4.99 0.85 7.69
C MET A 191 6.44 0.45 7.92
N GLY A 192 7.02 0.87 9.05
CA GLY A 192 8.34 0.44 9.51
C GLY A 192 8.27 -0.83 10.34
N GLU A 193 9.40 -1.43 10.71
CA GLU A 193 9.47 -2.63 11.55
C GLU A 193 8.73 -2.50 12.91
N LYS A 194 8.69 -1.29 13.49
CA LYS A 194 8.12 -1.06 14.84
C LYS A 194 7.02 -0.02 14.90
N SER A 195 6.81 0.73 13.82
CA SER A 195 5.90 1.85 13.83
C SER A 195 5.38 2.21 12.44
N LEU A 196 4.15 2.70 12.41
CA LEU A 196 3.51 3.29 11.25
C LEU A 196 3.81 4.79 11.24
N PHE A 197 4.37 5.28 10.13
CA PHE A 197 4.54 6.70 9.85
C PHE A 197 3.44 7.16 8.90
N LEU A 198 2.74 8.23 9.28
CA LEU A 198 1.70 8.87 8.48
C LEU A 198 2.13 10.27 8.09
N THR A 199 1.97 10.60 6.81
CA THR A 199 1.96 11.98 6.32
C THR A 199 0.60 12.28 5.70
N ILE A 200 -0.13 13.26 6.25
CA ILE A 200 -1.36 13.80 5.67
C ILE A 200 -1.04 15.10 4.95
N ASN A 201 -1.39 15.19 3.68
CA ASN A 201 -1.26 16.40 2.87
C ASN A 201 -2.66 16.89 2.48
N SER A 202 -3.07 18.05 3.00
CA SER A 202 -4.29 18.72 2.56
C SER A 202 -4.05 19.51 1.29
N GLU A 203 -4.90 19.31 0.28
CA GLU A 203 -4.89 20.12 -0.94
C GLU A 203 -5.18 21.60 -0.65
N LYS A 204 -5.93 21.89 0.41
CA LYS A 204 -6.35 23.25 0.78
C LYS A 204 -5.25 24.04 1.49
N PHE A 205 -4.52 23.41 2.40
CA PHE A 205 -3.59 24.10 3.30
C PHE A 205 -2.12 23.89 2.95
N GLY A 206 -1.78 22.88 2.13
CA GLY A 206 -0.43 22.60 1.62
C GLY A 206 0.60 22.17 2.67
N THR A 207 0.33 22.38 3.96
CA THR A 207 1.24 22.01 5.07
C THR A 207 1.07 20.53 5.42
N PRO A 208 2.15 19.72 5.35
CA PRO A 208 2.10 18.31 5.70
C PRO A 208 1.98 18.11 7.22
N ILE A 209 1.04 17.26 7.64
CA ILE A 209 0.95 16.79 9.03
C ILE A 209 1.63 15.42 9.10
N ARG A 210 2.59 15.26 10.01
CA ARG A 210 3.31 13.99 10.23
C ARG A 210 2.97 13.40 11.59
N ARG A 211 2.68 12.10 11.62
CA ARG A 211 2.34 11.36 12.85
C ARG A 211 3.05 10.01 12.83
N THR A 212 3.35 9.49 14.01
CA THR A 212 3.93 8.17 14.19
C THR A 212 3.09 7.40 15.21
N LEU A 213 2.82 6.14 14.92
CA LEU A 213 2.09 5.24 15.79
C LEU A 213 2.90 3.96 15.96
N ASN A 214 3.21 3.60 17.21
CA ASN A 214 3.92 2.36 17.51
C ASN A 214 2.99 1.17 17.41
N TYR A 215 3.54 0.01 17.07
CA TYR A 215 2.82 -1.25 17.09
C TYR A 215 2.65 -1.77 18.51
N LEU A 216 1.62 -2.56 18.73
CA LEU A 216 1.51 -3.35 19.95
C LEU A 216 2.52 -4.51 19.90
N ASP A 217 3.13 -4.80 21.05
CA ASP A 217 4.04 -5.93 21.22
C ASP A 217 3.23 -7.16 21.65
N GLU A 218 2.44 -7.67 20.70
CA GLU A 218 1.52 -8.79 20.92
C GLU A 218 1.78 -9.88 19.89
N ASP A 219 1.62 -11.13 20.34
CA ASP A 219 1.68 -12.29 19.45
C ASP A 219 0.57 -12.17 18.39
N THR A 220 0.96 -12.28 17.12
CA THR A 220 0.02 -12.20 16.02
C THR A 220 -0.87 -13.44 16.01
N LEU A 221 -2.15 -13.26 16.33
CA LEU A 221 -3.16 -14.30 16.20
C LEU A 221 -3.49 -14.48 14.72
N GLU A 222 -2.90 -15.50 14.10
CA GLU A 222 -3.21 -15.87 12.72
C GLU A 222 -4.67 -16.31 12.61
N VAL A 223 -5.46 -15.58 11.82
CA VAL A 223 -6.86 -15.91 11.55
C VAL A 223 -6.91 -16.81 10.30
N PRO A 224 -7.35 -18.09 10.39
CA PRO A 224 -7.21 -19.08 9.32
C PRO A 224 -8.25 -18.90 8.19
N LEU A 225 -8.22 -17.75 7.54
CA LEU A 225 -9.18 -17.34 6.50
C LEU A 225 -8.91 -18.00 5.13
N GLU A 226 -7.72 -18.56 4.89
CA GLU A 226 -7.29 -19.03 3.57
C GLU A 226 -8.18 -20.14 2.98
N ASN A 227 -8.72 -21.00 3.83
CA ASN A 227 -9.60 -22.08 3.38
C ASN A 227 -11.03 -21.58 3.14
N LEU A 228 -11.47 -20.54 3.85
CA LEU A 228 -12.81 -19.97 3.72
C LEU A 228 -13.00 -19.28 2.36
N VAL A 229 -11.96 -18.64 1.83
CA VAL A 229 -12.01 -18.00 0.50
C VAL A 229 -12.10 -18.98 -0.66
N LYS A 230 -11.84 -20.28 -0.43
CA LYS A 230 -11.85 -21.32 -1.46
C LYS A 230 -13.19 -22.06 -1.56
N ILE A 231 -14.18 -21.69 -0.74
CA ILE A 231 -15.49 -22.33 -0.74
C ILE A 231 -16.22 -21.97 -2.03
N GLU A 232 -16.66 -22.99 -2.76
CA GLU A 232 -17.61 -22.82 -3.85
C GLU A 232 -19.01 -22.65 -3.27
N TYR A 233 -19.56 -21.44 -3.41
CA TYR A 233 -20.91 -21.14 -2.91
C TYR A 233 -21.97 -21.68 -3.89
N PRO A 234 -23.01 -22.37 -3.38
CA PRO A 234 -24.07 -22.94 -4.24
C PRO A 234 -24.90 -21.86 -4.95
N HIS A 235 -24.98 -20.67 -4.37
CA HIS A 235 -25.69 -19.52 -4.91
C HIS A 235 -24.88 -18.23 -4.70
N SER A 236 -25.00 -17.31 -5.65
CA SER A 236 -24.45 -15.96 -5.56
C SER A 236 -25.46 -14.96 -6.09
N PHE A 237 -25.64 -13.86 -5.36
CA PHE A 237 -26.53 -12.78 -5.75
C PHE A 237 -25.91 -11.43 -5.39
N SER A 238 -26.39 -10.37 -6.04
CA SER A 238 -25.98 -8.99 -5.76
C SER A 238 -27.21 -8.15 -5.48
N ILE A 239 -27.12 -7.31 -4.45
CA ILE A 239 -28.18 -6.39 -4.04
C ILE A 239 -27.57 -5.01 -3.81
N GLU A 240 -28.31 -3.97 -4.18
CA GLU A 240 -27.86 -2.59 -3.93
C GLU A 240 -27.80 -2.31 -2.43
N LYS A 241 -26.72 -1.66 -1.98
CA LYS A 241 -26.45 -1.39 -0.56
C LYS A 241 -27.65 -0.79 0.18
N TYR A 242 -28.37 0.15 -0.43
CA TYR A 242 -29.51 0.80 0.21
C TYR A 242 -30.72 -0.15 0.35
N LYS A 243 -30.92 -1.09 -0.59
CA LYS A 243 -31.97 -2.11 -0.49
C LYS A 243 -31.66 -3.07 0.65
N PHE A 244 -30.42 -3.59 0.72
CA PHE A 244 -30.02 -4.45 1.82
C PHE A 244 -30.14 -3.77 3.19
N ALA A 245 -29.65 -2.53 3.31
CA ALA A 245 -29.76 -1.76 4.53
C ALA A 245 -31.22 -1.46 4.92
N TYR A 246 -32.09 -1.22 3.93
CA TYR A 246 -33.53 -1.09 4.16
C TYR A 246 -34.11 -2.41 4.68
N THR A 247 -33.84 -3.53 4.02
CA THR A 247 -34.33 -4.86 4.43
C THR A 247 -33.91 -5.21 5.85
N MET A 248 -32.62 -5.11 6.18
CA MET A 248 -32.10 -5.43 7.52
C MET A 248 -32.65 -4.53 8.62
N LYS A 249 -33.05 -3.29 8.30
CA LYS A 249 -33.67 -2.36 9.27
C LYS A 249 -35.15 -2.65 9.54
N ASN A 250 -35.82 -3.37 8.65
CA ASN A 250 -37.24 -3.69 8.76
C ASN A 250 -37.50 -5.16 9.14
N LEU A 251 -36.44 -5.95 9.28
CA LEU A 251 -36.44 -7.27 9.94
C LEU A 251 -35.92 -7.10 11.38
N GLY A 252 -36.00 -8.15 12.19
CA GLY A 252 -35.69 -8.09 13.62
C GLY A 252 -36.88 -7.65 14.48
N ILE A 253 -38.11 -7.70 13.95
CA ILE A 253 -39.32 -7.29 14.67
C ILE A 253 -39.87 -8.47 15.49
N TYR A 254 -39.84 -9.67 14.90
CA TYR A 254 -40.44 -10.86 15.50
C TYR A 254 -39.42 -11.88 15.99
N ASP A 255 -38.22 -11.89 15.41
CA ASP A 255 -37.12 -12.77 15.81
C ASP A 255 -35.77 -12.05 15.60
N ASP A 256 -34.76 -12.39 16.39
CA ASP A 256 -33.38 -11.95 16.18
C ASP A 256 -32.71 -12.73 15.03
N ILE A 257 -33.34 -13.81 14.57
CA ILE A 257 -32.88 -14.65 13.46
C ILE A 257 -33.52 -14.20 12.13
N VAL A 258 -32.67 -13.97 11.14
CA VAL A 258 -33.09 -13.70 9.76
C VAL A 258 -32.67 -14.86 8.87
N ASP A 259 -33.66 -15.49 8.25
CA ASP A 259 -33.46 -16.53 7.24
C ASP A 259 -33.26 -15.91 5.86
N ILE A 260 -32.23 -16.37 5.15
CA ILE A 260 -31.93 -15.97 3.77
C ILE A 260 -32.06 -17.20 2.88
N THR A 261 -33.11 -17.21 2.05
CA THR A 261 -33.35 -18.28 1.08
C THR A 261 -33.11 -17.76 -0.33
N ALA A 262 -32.20 -18.39 -1.07
CA ALA A 262 -31.94 -18.10 -2.48
C ALA A 262 -32.47 -19.23 -3.37
N ASN A 263 -33.13 -18.87 -4.46
CA ASN A 263 -33.51 -19.77 -5.55
C ASN A 263 -33.08 -19.18 -6.90
N GLU A 264 -33.35 -19.87 -8.00
CA GLU A 264 -32.91 -19.46 -9.35
C GLU A 264 -33.39 -18.08 -9.79
N HIS A 265 -34.44 -17.53 -9.16
CA HIS A 265 -35.10 -16.30 -9.62
C HIS A 265 -35.19 -15.21 -8.56
N SER A 266 -34.89 -15.52 -7.30
CA SER A 266 -35.14 -14.60 -6.19
C SER A 266 -34.33 -14.93 -4.94
N VAL A 267 -34.17 -13.92 -4.11
CA VAL A 267 -33.62 -14.01 -2.77
C VAL A 267 -34.67 -13.47 -1.81
N ILE A 268 -35.02 -14.26 -0.82
CA ILE A 268 -36.04 -13.97 0.18
C ILE A 268 -35.33 -13.83 1.52
N PHE A 269 -35.65 -12.74 2.23
CA PHE A 269 -35.24 -12.50 3.61
C PHE A 269 -36.50 -12.60 4.47
N SER A 270 -36.50 -13.47 5.49
CA SER A 270 -37.65 -13.74 6.35
C SER A 270 -37.26 -13.81 7.82
N GLU A 271 -38.22 -13.57 8.70
CA GLU A 271 -38.16 -13.81 10.14
C GLU A 271 -39.46 -14.51 10.54
N GLU A 272 -39.41 -15.44 11.48
CA GLU A 272 -40.60 -16.16 11.96
C GLU A 272 -40.80 -15.95 13.46
N GLY A 273 -41.84 -15.19 13.83
CA GLY A 273 -42.23 -15.04 15.22
C GLY A 273 -42.90 -16.31 15.74
N THR A 274 -42.44 -16.82 16.87
CA THR A 274 -43.21 -17.81 17.65
C THR A 274 -44.21 -17.08 18.55
N ASN A 275 -45.49 -17.40 18.41
CA ASN A 275 -46.55 -16.94 19.33
C ASN A 275 -46.42 -17.58 20.72
#